data_AF-Q08MU9-F1
#
_entry.id   AF-Q08MU9-F1
#
_cell.length_a   1.000
_cell.length_b   1.000
_cell.length_c   1.000
_cell.angle_alpha   90.00
_cell.angle_beta   90.00
_cell.angle_gamma   90.00
#
_symmetry.space_group_name_H-M   'P 1'
#
loop_
_entity.id
_entity.type
_entity.pdbx_description
1 polymer ?
#
loop_
_entity_poly.entity_id
_entity_poly.type
_entity_poly.pdbx_seq_one_letter_code
_entity_poly.pdbx_strand_id
1 'polypeptide(L)'
;MAEFRESPRVSVNKLGEYLTATPSRRKRIIHDQKHPCDPQYLRYPEAAQAITAFLCQGLNGGVLREYQERFFTTVPESDFEAQRLHLCSEALDRFAALVPFLELEDTVLSAVGTEPPVLEVAGVTINVRPEVVLQGEDRHGQPTVGLLKLYFSKWHPLDERSGQYIATLLQSFAEQHLSSLGPVDPRRTRVVDVFAGTVFSAPRSTYRRLQDVERACEEIGALWAVN
;
A
#
# COMPACT_ATOMS: atom_id res chain seq x y z
N MET A 1 21.19 7.70 -7.22
CA MET A 1 20.79 8.53 -8.39
C MET A 1 19.36 8.18 -8.71
N ALA A 2 18.46 9.14 -8.71
CA ALA A 2 17.06 8.94 -9.08
C ALA A 2 16.97 8.35 -10.51
N GLU A 3 16.32 7.20 -10.64
CA GLU A 3 16.14 6.49 -11.91
C GLU A 3 15.08 7.20 -12.75
N PHE A 4 15.43 7.62 -13.97
CA PHE A 4 14.45 8.11 -14.94
C PHE A 4 13.67 6.94 -15.54
N ARG A 5 12.34 7.07 -15.64
CA ARG A 5 11.48 6.01 -16.19
C ARG A 5 10.99 6.33 -17.59
N GLU A 6 11.49 5.59 -18.57
CA GLU A 6 11.05 5.70 -19.97
C GLU A 6 9.61 5.21 -20.16
N SER A 7 9.26 4.06 -19.58
CA SER A 7 7.91 3.48 -19.72
C SER A 7 6.93 3.97 -18.64
N PRO A 8 5.63 4.13 -18.97
CA PRO A 8 4.61 4.55 -18.01
C PRO A 8 4.53 3.62 -16.81
N ARG A 9 4.80 4.16 -15.63
CA ARG A 9 4.79 3.37 -14.39
C ARG A 9 4.37 4.22 -13.20
N VAL A 10 3.37 3.74 -12.46
CA VAL A 10 2.86 4.43 -11.27
C VAL A 10 2.74 3.49 -10.08
N SER A 11 2.85 4.00 -8.86
CA SER A 11 2.42 3.26 -7.68
C SER A 11 0.90 3.28 -7.53
N VAL A 12 0.31 2.23 -6.96
CA VAL A 12 -1.14 2.18 -6.70
C VAL A 12 -1.61 3.34 -5.81
N ASN A 13 -0.79 3.75 -4.83
CA ASN A 13 -1.08 4.90 -3.96
C ASN A 13 -1.20 6.20 -4.75
N LYS A 14 -0.30 6.41 -5.72
CA LYS A 14 -0.34 7.60 -6.58
C LYS A 14 -1.44 7.55 -7.63
N LEU A 15 -1.80 6.36 -8.11
CA LEU A 15 -2.95 6.19 -8.98
C LEU A 15 -4.27 6.47 -8.25
N GLY A 16 -4.41 6.02 -7.01
CA GLY A 16 -5.55 6.36 -6.16
C GLY A 16 -5.72 7.87 -5.97
N GLU A 17 -4.62 8.58 -5.71
CA GLU A 17 -4.59 10.04 -5.64
C GLU A 17 -4.91 10.70 -7.00
N TYR A 18 -4.36 10.18 -8.09
CA TYR A 18 -4.55 10.70 -9.45
C TYR A 18 -6.04 10.73 -9.85
N LEU A 19 -6.78 9.67 -9.53
CA LEU A 19 -8.18 9.49 -9.89
C LEU A 19 -9.10 10.57 -9.27
N THR A 20 -8.70 11.17 -8.15
CA THR A 20 -9.46 12.23 -7.46
C THR A 20 -8.81 13.61 -7.57
N ALA A 21 -7.57 13.68 -8.08
CA ALA A 21 -6.78 14.88 -8.17
C ALA A 21 -7.28 15.91 -9.19
N THR A 22 -6.94 17.18 -8.93
CA THR A 22 -7.07 18.28 -9.91
C THR A 22 -6.11 18.10 -11.09
N PRO A 23 -6.38 18.72 -12.26
CA PRO A 23 -5.49 18.60 -13.44
C PRO A 23 -4.03 18.98 -13.16
N SER A 24 -3.80 20.05 -12.39
CA SER A 24 -2.44 20.48 -12.01
C SER A 24 -1.73 19.43 -11.15
N ARG A 25 -2.46 18.78 -10.23
CA ARG A 25 -1.90 17.73 -9.39
C ARG A 25 -1.64 16.45 -10.19
N ARG A 26 -2.51 16.08 -11.12
CA ARG A 26 -2.29 14.95 -12.05
C ARG A 26 -1.00 15.09 -12.84
N LYS A 27 -0.75 16.27 -13.44
CA LYS A 27 0.51 16.56 -14.14
C LYS A 27 1.73 16.39 -13.25
N ARG A 28 1.66 16.90 -12.00
CA ARG A 28 2.74 16.74 -11.03
C ARG A 28 2.96 15.28 -10.65
N ILE A 29 1.90 14.49 -10.45
CA ILE A 29 2.02 13.06 -10.15
C ILE A 29 2.76 12.34 -11.28
N ILE A 30 2.41 12.61 -12.55
CA ILE A 30 3.10 12.00 -13.70
C ILE A 30 4.58 12.35 -13.70
N HIS A 31 4.91 13.65 -13.57
CA HIS A 31 6.29 14.10 -13.47
C HIS A 31 7.04 13.41 -12.31
N ASP A 32 6.48 13.40 -11.10
CA ASP A 32 7.10 12.79 -9.92
C ASP A 32 7.25 11.26 -10.06
N GLN A 33 6.36 10.58 -10.80
CA GLN A 33 6.49 9.15 -11.07
C GLN A 33 7.49 8.83 -12.19
N LYS A 34 7.71 9.76 -13.12
CA LYS A 34 8.76 9.69 -14.16
C LYS A 34 10.15 9.99 -13.60
N HIS A 35 10.20 10.85 -12.57
CA HIS A 35 11.39 11.26 -11.84
C HIS A 35 11.25 10.89 -10.34
N PRO A 36 11.19 9.59 -9.99
CA PRO A 36 11.05 9.16 -8.61
C PRO A 36 12.20 9.65 -7.73
N CYS A 37 11.88 10.01 -6.48
CA CYS A 37 12.90 10.31 -5.49
C CYS A 37 13.82 9.10 -5.24
N ASP A 38 15.08 9.38 -4.88
CA ASP A 38 16.02 8.34 -4.47
C ASP A 38 15.47 7.56 -3.24
N PRO A 39 15.50 6.22 -3.23
CA PRO A 39 14.98 5.40 -2.14
C PRO A 39 15.48 5.79 -0.75
N GLN A 40 16.69 6.35 -0.62
CA GLN A 40 17.22 6.83 0.66
C GLN A 40 16.37 7.94 1.30
N TYR A 41 15.54 8.63 0.51
CA TYR A 41 14.64 9.68 0.98
C TYR A 41 13.21 9.19 1.29
N LEU A 42 12.98 7.87 1.29
CA LEU A 42 11.70 7.31 1.74
C LEU A 42 11.57 7.44 3.26
N ARG A 43 10.39 7.90 3.71
CA ARG A 43 10.15 8.25 5.12
C ARG A 43 9.70 7.11 6.02
N TYR A 44 9.23 6.00 5.47
CA TYR A 44 8.59 4.92 6.23
C TYR A 44 9.05 3.48 5.89
N PRO A 45 10.21 3.21 5.27
CA PRO A 45 10.58 1.83 4.93
C PRO A 45 10.72 0.94 6.17
N GLU A 46 11.29 1.47 7.26
CA GLU A 46 11.45 0.71 8.51
C GLU A 46 10.12 0.46 9.22
N ALA A 47 9.18 1.41 9.16
CA ALA A 47 7.84 1.22 9.73
C ALA A 47 7.07 0.13 8.99
N ALA A 48 7.11 0.13 7.66
CA ALA A 48 6.50 -0.93 6.85
C ALA A 48 7.10 -2.30 7.17
N GLN A 49 8.43 -2.38 7.32
CA GLN A 49 9.13 -3.61 7.70
C GLN A 49 8.70 -4.10 9.10
N ALA A 50 8.70 -3.21 10.09
CA ALA A 50 8.35 -3.53 11.47
C ALA A 50 6.89 -4.01 11.60
N ILE A 51 5.95 -3.32 10.94
CA ILE A 51 4.54 -3.71 10.93
C ILE A 51 4.36 -5.06 10.22
N THR A 52 5.02 -5.28 9.08
CA THR A 52 4.96 -6.56 8.38
C THR A 52 5.50 -7.70 9.26
N ALA A 53 6.63 -7.48 9.93
CA ALA A 53 7.21 -8.47 10.85
C ALA A 53 6.27 -8.76 12.03
N PHE A 54 5.69 -7.73 12.64
CA PHE A 54 4.70 -7.86 13.70
C PHE A 54 3.49 -8.69 13.27
N LEU A 55 2.93 -8.40 12.09
CA LEU A 55 1.79 -9.13 11.52
C LEU A 55 2.14 -10.61 11.28
N CYS A 56 3.28 -10.88 10.64
CA CYS A 56 3.67 -12.23 10.26
C CYS A 56 4.19 -13.09 11.43
N GLN A 57 4.59 -12.47 12.55
CA GLN A 57 5.06 -13.16 13.76
C GLN A 57 3.95 -13.28 14.82
N GLY A 58 2.70 -13.43 14.38
CA GLY A 58 1.56 -13.73 15.26
C GLY A 58 1.14 -12.56 16.15
N LEU A 59 1.27 -11.32 15.66
CA LEU A 59 0.84 -10.10 16.38
C LEU A 59 1.57 -9.92 17.72
N ASN A 60 2.81 -10.40 17.82
CA ASN A 60 3.62 -10.28 19.02
C ASN A 60 4.05 -8.82 19.24
N GLY A 61 3.42 -8.13 20.19
CA GLY A 61 3.76 -6.73 20.54
C GLY A 61 5.21 -6.51 21.00
N GLY A 62 5.97 -7.56 21.34
CA GLY A 62 7.43 -7.48 21.51
C GLY A 62 8.15 -7.03 20.24
N VAL A 63 7.70 -7.47 19.07
CA VAL A 63 8.33 -7.13 17.78
C VAL A 63 8.31 -5.62 17.53
N LEU A 64 7.16 -4.96 17.70
CA LEU A 64 7.07 -3.50 17.51
C LEU A 64 7.98 -2.76 18.50
N ARG A 65 8.01 -3.19 19.77
CA ARG A 65 8.86 -2.59 20.81
C ARG A 65 10.35 -2.71 20.47
N GLU A 66 10.79 -3.87 19.98
CA GLU A 66 12.19 -4.05 19.54
C GLU A 66 12.57 -3.08 18.41
N TYR A 67 11.68 -2.86 17.44
CA TYR A 67 11.93 -1.86 16.39
C TYR A 67 11.96 -0.43 16.95
N GLN A 68 11.06 -0.08 17.87
CA GLN A 68 11.05 1.24 18.51
C GLN A 68 12.32 1.49 19.33
N GLU A 69 12.79 0.50 20.10
CA GLU A 69 14.05 0.55 20.84
C GLU A 69 15.24 0.73 19.90
N ARG A 70 15.25 0.04 18.75
CA ARG A 70 16.27 0.23 17.70
C ARG A 70 16.23 1.65 17.13
N PHE A 71 15.04 2.19 16.82
CA PHE A 71 14.92 3.56 16.32
C PHE A 71 15.42 4.59 17.35
N PHE A 72 15.12 4.37 18.62
CA PHE A 72 15.53 5.25 19.72
C PHE A 72 17.05 5.22 19.98
N THR A 73 17.69 4.06 19.84
CA THR A 73 19.11 3.87 20.13
C THR A 73 20.02 4.12 18.92
N THR A 74 19.46 4.22 17.71
CA THR A 74 20.21 4.55 16.49
C THR A 74 20.70 6.00 16.55
N VAL A 75 22.00 6.20 16.31
CA VAL A 75 22.58 7.55 16.14
C VAL A 75 22.39 7.95 14.67
N PRO A 76 21.51 8.94 14.37
CA PRO A 76 21.22 9.32 12.99
C PRO A 76 22.40 10.05 12.35
N GLU A 77 22.64 9.77 11.06
CA GLU A 77 23.70 10.42 10.27
C GLU A 77 23.28 11.80 9.75
N SER A 78 21.98 12.13 9.82
CA SER A 78 21.43 13.41 9.36
C SER A 78 20.13 13.78 10.06
N ASP A 79 19.74 15.06 9.99
CA ASP A 79 18.42 15.55 10.46
C ASP A 79 17.25 14.84 9.75
N PHE A 80 17.43 14.52 8.47
CA PHE A 80 16.43 13.77 7.72
C PHE A 80 16.24 12.37 8.31
N GLU A 81 17.33 11.68 8.61
CA GLU A 81 17.26 10.37 9.24
C GLU A 81 16.68 10.42 10.64
N ALA A 82 17.08 11.41 11.46
CA ALA A 82 16.51 11.63 12.79
C ALA A 82 14.98 11.81 12.72
N GLN A 83 14.51 12.64 11.79
CA GLN A 83 13.08 12.84 11.55
C GLN A 83 12.40 11.55 11.05
N ARG A 84 13.05 10.80 10.17
CA ARG A 84 12.54 9.52 9.63
C ARG A 84 12.33 8.50 10.74
N LEU A 85 13.33 8.27 11.60
CA LEU A 85 13.23 7.33 12.72
C LEU A 85 12.11 7.72 13.69
N HIS A 86 11.97 9.01 13.99
CA HIS A 86 10.87 9.52 14.80
C HIS A 86 9.49 9.25 14.17
N LEU A 87 9.34 9.56 12.88
CA LEU A 87 8.10 9.30 12.13
C LEU A 87 7.78 7.81 12.01
N CYS A 88 8.79 6.96 11.87
CA CYS A 88 8.62 5.50 11.88
C CYS A 88 8.11 5.03 13.23
N SER A 89 8.70 5.48 14.34
CA SER A 89 8.23 5.14 15.69
C SER A 89 6.77 5.56 15.91
N GLU A 90 6.40 6.79 15.52
CA GLU A 90 5.02 7.26 15.59
C GLU A 90 4.07 6.39 14.76
N ALA A 91 4.49 5.95 13.56
CA ALA A 91 3.67 5.07 12.74
C ALA A 91 3.43 3.70 13.41
N LEU A 92 4.40 3.17 14.17
CA LEU A 92 4.21 1.92 14.92
C LEU A 92 3.18 2.10 16.03
N ASP A 93 3.22 3.20 16.78
CA ASP A 93 2.23 3.50 17.82
C ASP A 93 0.83 3.64 17.22
N ARG A 94 0.71 4.36 16.10
CA ARG A 94 -0.56 4.52 15.39
C ARG A 94 -1.10 3.19 14.88
N PHE A 95 -0.26 2.36 14.29
CA PHE A 95 -0.67 1.04 13.82
C PHE A 95 -1.09 0.13 14.97
N ALA A 96 -0.33 0.09 16.06
CA ALA A 96 -0.64 -0.73 17.23
C ALA A 96 -2.02 -0.42 17.81
N ALA A 97 -2.42 0.85 17.83
CA ALA A 97 -3.76 1.28 18.24
C ALA A 97 -4.89 0.78 17.30
N LEU A 98 -4.59 0.46 16.04
CA LEU A 98 -5.56 -0.04 15.06
C LEU A 98 -5.75 -1.55 15.11
N VAL A 99 -4.75 -2.30 15.58
CA VAL A 99 -4.75 -3.78 15.56
C VAL A 99 -6.05 -4.40 16.08
N PRO A 100 -6.64 -3.96 17.22
CA PRO A 100 -7.89 -4.53 17.73
C PRO A 100 -9.09 -4.38 16.79
N PHE A 101 -9.04 -3.46 15.82
CA PHE A 101 -10.11 -3.17 14.87
C PHE A 101 -9.87 -3.80 13.49
N LEU A 102 -8.72 -4.46 13.30
CA LEU A 102 -8.38 -5.08 12.02
C LEU A 102 -8.98 -6.46 11.81
N GLU A 103 -9.66 -7.03 12.81
CA GLU A 103 -10.36 -8.34 12.73
C GLU A 103 -9.48 -9.43 12.08
N LEU A 104 -8.26 -9.58 12.59
CA LEU A 104 -7.25 -10.50 12.04
C LEU A 104 -7.30 -11.88 12.70
N GLU A 105 -8.31 -12.15 13.53
CA GLU A 105 -8.51 -13.45 14.15
C GLU A 105 -8.66 -14.55 13.07
N ASP A 106 -8.22 -15.76 13.40
CA ASP A 106 -8.31 -16.94 12.53
C ASP A 106 -7.72 -16.72 11.12
N THR A 107 -6.72 -15.84 11.01
CA THR A 107 -6.05 -15.50 9.75
C THR A 107 -4.57 -15.85 9.84
N VAL A 108 -4.10 -16.64 8.88
CA VAL A 108 -2.68 -16.87 8.65
C VAL A 108 -2.13 -15.68 7.88
N LEU A 109 -1.13 -15.01 8.46
CA LEU A 109 -0.50 -13.81 7.92
C LEU A 109 0.90 -14.15 7.42
N SER A 110 1.19 -13.83 6.16
CA SER A 110 2.52 -14.03 5.58
C SER A 110 2.94 -12.81 4.74
N ALA A 111 4.24 -12.53 4.72
CA ALA A 111 4.77 -11.42 3.95
C ALA A 111 4.64 -11.71 2.45
N VAL A 112 4.22 -10.71 1.67
CA VAL A 112 4.14 -10.83 0.20
C VAL A 112 5.52 -11.00 -0.44
N GLY A 113 6.56 -10.47 0.19
CA GLY A 113 7.93 -10.44 -0.33
C GLY A 113 8.31 -9.06 -0.90
N THR A 114 9.58 -8.92 -1.30
CA THR A 114 10.17 -7.64 -1.71
C THR A 114 9.88 -7.25 -3.17
N GLU A 115 9.59 -8.25 -4.01
CA GLU A 115 9.36 -8.08 -5.45
C GLU A 115 8.06 -8.75 -5.89
N PRO A 116 6.89 -8.25 -5.44
CA PRO A 116 5.62 -8.74 -5.94
C PRO A 116 5.49 -8.46 -7.45
N PRO A 117 4.67 -9.25 -8.16
CA PRO A 117 4.32 -8.94 -9.54
C PRO A 117 3.66 -7.55 -9.65
N VAL A 118 3.46 -7.10 -10.88
CA VAL A 118 2.79 -5.84 -11.20
C VAL A 118 1.39 -6.09 -11.74
N LEU A 119 0.57 -5.04 -11.78
CA LEU A 119 -0.60 -5.00 -12.66
C LEU A 119 -0.23 -4.23 -13.93
N GLU A 120 -0.77 -4.68 -15.06
CA GLU A 120 -0.70 -3.96 -16.32
C GLU A 120 -2.11 -3.53 -16.71
N VAL A 121 -2.34 -2.23 -16.88
CA VAL A 121 -3.64 -1.68 -17.27
C VAL A 121 -3.42 -0.62 -18.33
N ALA A 122 -4.06 -0.77 -19.49
CA ALA A 122 -3.95 0.14 -20.64
C ALA A 122 -2.48 0.52 -21.00
N GLY A 123 -1.56 -0.45 -20.91
CA GLY A 123 -0.13 -0.24 -21.20
C GLY A 123 0.65 0.51 -20.12
N VAL A 124 0.07 0.72 -18.93
CA VAL A 124 0.73 1.31 -17.77
C VAL A 124 1.00 0.26 -16.70
N THR A 125 2.26 0.17 -16.27
CA THR A 125 2.65 -0.68 -15.15
C THR A 125 2.24 -0.05 -13.81
N ILE A 126 1.48 -0.78 -13.00
CA ILE A 126 1.07 -0.36 -11.66
C ILE A 126 1.79 -1.20 -10.61
N ASN A 127 2.61 -0.54 -9.78
CA ASN A 127 3.23 -1.16 -8.61
C ASN A 127 2.24 -1.15 -7.44
N VAL A 128 1.65 -2.30 -7.12
CA VAL A 128 0.69 -2.44 -6.02
C VAL A 128 1.41 -2.57 -4.68
N ARG A 129 2.41 -3.46 -4.60
CA ARG A 129 3.26 -3.70 -3.41
C ARG A 129 2.45 -3.76 -2.10
N PRO A 130 1.57 -4.75 -1.93
CA PRO A 130 0.98 -5.03 -0.62
C PRO A 130 2.03 -5.63 0.32
N GLU A 131 1.79 -5.49 1.62
CA GLU A 131 2.74 -5.92 2.65
C GLU A 131 2.49 -7.37 3.07
N VAL A 132 1.22 -7.75 3.26
CA VAL A 132 0.84 -9.04 3.87
C VAL A 132 -0.27 -9.73 3.07
N VAL A 133 -0.12 -11.05 2.89
CA VAL A 133 -1.16 -11.97 2.44
C VAL A 133 -1.96 -12.45 3.66
N LEU A 134 -3.28 -12.47 3.52
CA LEU A 134 -4.22 -12.90 4.55
C LEU A 134 -4.89 -14.18 4.05
N GLN A 135 -4.60 -15.32 4.68
CA GLN A 135 -5.25 -16.58 4.37
C GLN A 135 -6.16 -16.98 5.54
N GLY A 136 -7.37 -17.42 5.25
CA GLY A 136 -8.30 -17.90 6.26
C GLY A 136 -9.40 -18.73 5.61
N GLU A 137 -10.49 -18.92 6.34
CA GLU A 137 -11.65 -19.67 5.85
C GLU A 137 -12.90 -18.79 5.79
N ASP A 138 -13.82 -19.13 4.88
CA ASP A 138 -15.17 -18.59 4.86
C ASP A 138 -16.08 -19.29 5.89
N ARG A 139 -17.36 -18.90 5.91
CA ARG A 139 -18.35 -19.47 6.84
C ARG A 139 -18.63 -20.96 6.61
N HIS A 140 -18.19 -21.52 5.49
CA HIS A 140 -18.36 -22.91 5.10
C HIS A 140 -17.05 -23.71 5.24
N GLY A 141 -15.99 -23.12 5.80
CA GLY A 141 -14.68 -23.75 5.94
C GLY A 141 -13.90 -23.82 4.63
N GLN A 142 -14.28 -23.06 3.60
CA GLN A 142 -13.53 -23.00 2.34
C GLN A 142 -12.39 -21.99 2.45
N PRO A 143 -11.20 -22.29 1.91
CA PRO A 143 -10.06 -21.38 1.97
C PRO A 143 -10.40 -20.09 1.23
N THR A 144 -9.98 -18.96 1.80
CA THR A 144 -10.09 -17.63 1.22
C THR A 144 -8.77 -16.88 1.36
N VAL A 145 -8.52 -15.96 0.44
CA VAL A 145 -7.32 -15.13 0.45
C VAL A 145 -7.65 -13.66 0.36
N GLY A 146 -6.79 -12.81 0.90
CA GLY A 146 -6.84 -11.37 0.77
C GLY A 146 -5.47 -10.76 0.95
N LEU A 147 -5.44 -9.43 0.95
CA LEU A 147 -4.22 -8.65 1.04
C LEU A 147 -4.40 -7.46 1.97
N LEU A 148 -3.36 -7.14 2.74
CA LEU A 148 -3.29 -5.93 3.51
C LEU A 148 -2.22 -5.04 2.90
N LYS A 149 -2.64 -3.82 2.56
CA LYS A 149 -1.77 -2.76 2.10
C LYS A 149 -1.68 -1.64 3.15
N LEU A 150 -0.47 -1.24 3.51
CA LEU A 150 -0.21 -0.08 4.34
C LEU A 150 -0.10 1.18 3.49
N TYR A 151 -0.72 2.25 3.97
CA TYR A 151 -0.59 3.59 3.45
C TYR A 151 -0.07 4.51 4.55
N PHE A 152 1.02 5.21 4.28
CA PHE A 152 1.67 6.12 5.22
C PHE A 152 1.62 7.55 4.68
N SER A 153 0.81 8.40 5.31
CA SER A 153 0.81 9.83 5.05
C SER A 153 0.30 10.61 6.26
N LYS A 154 1.22 11.31 6.93
CA LYS A 154 0.85 12.12 8.10
C LYS A 154 -0.02 13.34 7.74
N TRP A 155 0.16 13.87 6.53
CA TRP A 155 -0.42 15.17 6.13
C TRP A 155 -1.45 15.08 5.01
N HIS A 156 -1.49 13.96 4.29
CA HIS A 156 -2.42 13.74 3.19
C HIS A 156 -3.11 12.39 3.40
N PRO A 157 -4.02 12.29 4.38
CA PRO A 157 -4.75 11.05 4.61
C PRO A 157 -5.58 10.70 3.37
N LEU A 158 -5.85 9.41 3.16
CA LEU A 158 -6.73 8.96 2.09
C LEU A 158 -8.15 9.45 2.33
N ASP A 159 -8.77 10.02 1.31
CA ASP A 159 -10.22 10.14 1.26
C ASP A 159 -10.87 8.79 0.87
N GLU A 160 -12.18 8.68 1.11
CA GLU A 160 -12.92 7.45 0.84
C GLU A 160 -12.80 6.99 -0.61
N ARG A 161 -12.83 7.92 -1.57
CA ARG A 161 -12.76 7.59 -3.00
C ARG A 161 -11.40 7.03 -3.37
N SER A 162 -10.32 7.69 -2.96
CA SER A 162 -8.94 7.29 -3.24
C SER A 162 -8.63 5.97 -2.55
N GLY A 163 -9.04 5.80 -1.28
CA GLY A 163 -8.89 4.54 -0.56
C GLY A 163 -9.63 3.39 -1.23
N GLN A 164 -10.86 3.60 -1.69
CA GLN A 164 -11.63 2.58 -2.43
C GLN A 164 -11.03 2.25 -3.80
N TYR A 165 -10.40 3.21 -4.51
CA TYR A 165 -9.67 2.91 -5.75
C TYR A 165 -8.45 2.04 -5.48
N ILE A 166 -7.65 2.37 -4.46
CA ILE A 166 -6.49 1.55 -4.06
C ILE A 166 -6.97 0.15 -3.66
N ALA A 167 -8.03 0.04 -2.86
CA ALA A 167 -8.57 -1.25 -2.44
C ALA A 167 -9.15 -2.07 -3.62
N THR A 168 -9.76 -1.40 -4.60
CA THR A 168 -10.24 -2.06 -5.83
C THR A 168 -9.07 -2.64 -6.65
N LEU A 169 -8.00 -1.87 -6.82
CA LEU A 169 -6.79 -2.32 -7.50
C LEU A 169 -6.08 -3.44 -6.72
N LEU A 170 -6.09 -3.37 -5.38
CA LEU A 170 -5.57 -4.41 -4.51
C LEU A 170 -6.35 -5.72 -4.64
N GLN A 171 -7.68 -5.65 -4.75
CA GLN A 171 -8.52 -6.82 -5.01
C GLN A 171 -8.22 -7.42 -6.39
N SER A 172 -8.16 -6.59 -7.44
CA SER A 172 -7.79 -7.06 -8.79
C SER A 172 -6.41 -7.72 -8.81
N PHE A 173 -5.45 -7.18 -8.04
CA PHE A 173 -4.14 -7.81 -7.85
C PHE A 173 -4.23 -9.18 -7.18
N ALA A 174 -5.00 -9.32 -6.10
CA ALA A 174 -5.20 -10.61 -5.45
C ALA A 174 -5.86 -11.62 -6.40
N GLU A 175 -6.85 -11.20 -7.17
CA GLU A 175 -7.58 -12.07 -8.10
C GLU A 175 -6.67 -12.61 -9.20
N GLN A 176 -5.74 -11.78 -9.70
CA GLN A 176 -4.78 -12.17 -10.73
C GLN A 176 -3.66 -13.07 -10.21
N HIS A 177 -3.15 -12.80 -9.00
CA HIS A 177 -1.87 -13.37 -8.55
C HIS A 177 -1.98 -14.37 -7.39
N LEU A 178 -3.12 -14.43 -6.69
CA LEU A 178 -3.29 -15.27 -5.49
C LEU A 178 -4.41 -16.31 -5.64
N SER A 179 -4.99 -16.47 -6.82
CA SER A 179 -6.10 -17.42 -7.07
C SER A 179 -5.77 -18.87 -6.74
N SER A 180 -4.48 -19.24 -6.74
CA SER A 180 -3.99 -20.56 -6.31
C SER A 180 -4.14 -20.82 -4.80
N LEU A 181 -4.30 -19.77 -3.99
CA LEU A 181 -4.49 -19.86 -2.54
C LEU A 181 -5.97 -19.90 -2.13
N GLY A 182 -6.89 -19.68 -3.09
CA GLY A 182 -8.33 -19.66 -2.87
C GLY A 182 -9.01 -18.44 -3.50
N PRO A 183 -10.35 -18.36 -3.48
CA PRO A 183 -11.09 -17.17 -3.86
C PRO A 183 -10.70 -15.97 -3.01
N VAL A 184 -10.64 -14.80 -3.64
CA VAL A 184 -10.38 -13.54 -2.95
C VAL A 184 -11.60 -13.15 -2.12
N ASP A 185 -11.41 -12.93 -0.82
CA ASP A 185 -12.41 -12.35 0.07
C ASP A 185 -12.20 -10.82 0.15
N PRO A 186 -13.16 -10.01 -0.32
CA PRO A 186 -13.10 -8.55 -0.20
C PRO A 186 -12.98 -8.08 1.26
N ARG A 187 -13.49 -8.85 2.23
CA ARG A 187 -13.36 -8.52 3.66
C ARG A 187 -11.96 -8.72 4.19
N ARG A 188 -11.14 -9.56 3.55
CA ARG A 188 -9.71 -9.78 3.86
C ARG A 188 -8.79 -8.93 2.97
N THR A 189 -9.36 -8.07 2.12
CA THR A 189 -8.62 -7.18 1.22
C THR A 189 -8.78 -5.74 1.68
N ARG A 190 -7.73 -5.21 2.33
CA ARG A 190 -7.80 -3.97 3.12
C ARG A 190 -6.62 -3.05 2.81
N VAL A 191 -6.90 -1.76 2.72
CA VAL A 191 -5.89 -0.70 2.72
C VAL A 191 -5.98 0.01 4.07
N VAL A 192 -4.88 0.07 4.80
CA VAL A 192 -4.81 0.69 6.13
C VAL A 192 -4.06 2.00 6.00
N ASP A 193 -4.76 3.13 6.17
CA ASP A 193 -4.12 4.42 6.39
C ASP A 193 -3.65 4.48 7.85
N VAL A 194 -2.35 4.26 8.04
CA VAL A 194 -1.74 4.10 9.36
C VAL A 194 -1.87 5.37 10.20
N PHE A 195 -1.71 6.55 9.59
CA PHE A 195 -1.76 7.81 10.32
C PHE A 195 -3.18 8.30 10.56
N ALA A 196 -4.08 8.11 9.59
CA ALA A 196 -5.48 8.48 9.75
C ALA A 196 -6.27 7.48 10.59
N GLY A 197 -5.73 6.28 10.83
CA GLY A 197 -6.42 5.24 11.57
C GLY A 197 -7.66 4.71 10.85
N THR A 198 -7.64 4.70 9.52
CA THR A 198 -8.80 4.35 8.68
C THR A 198 -8.48 3.14 7.82
N VAL A 199 -9.47 2.25 7.67
CA VAL A 199 -9.38 1.05 6.83
C VAL A 199 -10.32 1.20 5.65
N PHE A 200 -9.82 0.95 4.45
CA PHE A 200 -10.59 0.97 3.22
C PHE A 200 -10.66 -0.43 2.61
N SER A 201 -11.84 -0.78 2.10
CA SER A 201 -12.07 -2.00 1.34
C SER A 201 -12.64 -1.65 -0.04
N ALA A 202 -12.51 -2.58 -0.97
CA ALA A 202 -13.15 -2.42 -2.27
C ALA A 202 -14.69 -2.39 -2.10
N PRO A 203 -15.40 -1.55 -2.87
CA PRO A 203 -16.86 -1.58 -2.88
C PRO A 203 -17.38 -2.88 -3.47
N ARG A 204 -18.62 -3.26 -3.14
CA ARG A 204 -19.26 -4.49 -3.67
C ARG A 204 -19.26 -4.59 -5.20
N SER A 205 -19.34 -3.47 -5.89
CA SER A 205 -19.22 -3.40 -7.36
C SER A 205 -18.00 -2.59 -7.74
N THR A 206 -17.01 -3.26 -8.31
CA THR A 206 -15.72 -2.70 -8.73
C THR A 206 -15.70 -2.25 -10.19
N TYR A 207 -16.67 -2.70 -11.00
CA TYR A 207 -16.68 -2.49 -12.46
C TYR A 207 -16.46 -1.04 -12.89
N ARG A 208 -17.25 -0.09 -12.36
CA ARG A 208 -17.09 1.34 -12.71
C ARG A 208 -15.73 1.89 -12.29
N ARG A 209 -15.19 1.46 -11.15
CA ARG A 209 -13.88 1.91 -10.67
C ARG A 209 -12.75 1.37 -11.53
N LEU A 210 -12.85 0.13 -11.98
CA LEU A 210 -11.90 -0.45 -12.93
C LEU A 210 -11.95 0.28 -14.28
N GLN A 211 -13.13 0.68 -14.74
CA GLN A 211 -13.28 1.51 -15.94
C GLN A 211 -12.69 2.93 -15.76
N ASP A 212 -12.79 3.51 -14.58
CA ASP A 212 -12.16 4.81 -14.27
C ASP A 212 -10.63 4.67 -14.22
N VAL A 213 -10.13 3.57 -13.63
CA VAL A 213 -8.70 3.21 -13.61
C VAL A 213 -8.16 3.04 -15.03
N GLU A 214 -8.86 2.31 -15.89
CA GLU A 214 -8.45 2.08 -17.28
C GLU A 214 -8.30 3.42 -18.03
N ARG A 215 -9.30 4.30 -17.95
CA ARG A 215 -9.24 5.66 -18.54
C ARG A 215 -8.11 6.50 -17.96
N ALA A 216 -7.87 6.42 -16.66
CA ALA A 216 -6.77 7.14 -16.02
C ALA A 216 -5.41 6.62 -16.50
N CYS A 217 -5.27 5.30 -16.68
CA CYS A 217 -4.06 4.70 -17.24
C CYS A 217 -3.85 5.10 -18.71
N GLU A 218 -4.90 5.15 -19.53
CA GLU A 218 -4.82 5.71 -20.90
C GLU A 218 -4.32 7.16 -20.88
N GLU A 219 -4.88 8.01 -20.00
CA GLU A 219 -4.46 9.41 -19.83
C GLU A 219 -2.99 9.50 -19.40
N ILE A 220 -2.57 8.69 -18.42
CA ILE A 220 -1.19 8.62 -17.94
C ILE A 220 -0.26 8.21 -19.08
N GLY A 221 -0.58 7.13 -19.81
CA GLY A 221 0.24 6.63 -20.91
C GLY A 221 0.43 7.67 -22.01
N ALA A 222 -0.66 8.37 -22.40
CA ALA A 222 -0.60 9.43 -23.40
C ALA A 222 0.27 10.62 -22.95
N LEU A 223 0.14 11.04 -21.68
CA LEU A 223 0.91 12.15 -21.13
C LEU A 223 2.37 11.80 -20.85
N TRP A 224 2.69 10.52 -20.63
CA TRP A 224 4.07 10.04 -20.41
C TRP A 224 4.95 10.12 -21.66
N ALA A 225 4.34 10.00 -22.84
CA ALA A 225 5.05 10.09 -24.11
C ALA A 225 5.49 11.52 -24.46
N VAL A 226 4.85 12.52 -23.85
CA VAL A 226 5.03 13.95 -24.19
C VAL A 226 5.82 14.71 -23.13
N ASN A 227 5.71 14.31 -21.86
CA ASN A 227 6.53 14.81 -20.74
C ASN A 227 7.57 13.78 -20.43
#